data_AF-A0AA43QMP0-F1
#
_entry.id   AF-A0AA43QMP0-F1
#
_cell.length_a   1.000
_cell.length_b   1.000
_cell.length_c   1.000
_cell.angle_alpha   90.00
_cell.angle_beta   90.00
_cell.angle_gamma   90.00
#
_symmetry.space_group_name_H-M   'P 1'
#
loop_
_entity.id
_entity.type
_entity.pdbx_description
1 polymer ?
#
loop_
_entity_poly.entity_id
_entity_poly.type
_entity_poly.pdbx_seq_one_letter_code
_entity_poly.pdbx_strand_id
1 'polypeptide(L)'
;MAKPAATSILRSLKPIRRKNDAPILRHDPGVLPSGSLLVRKPKAHGPALPSDRVKEATEVGYGQHIYMYHNIHTKQVVYSFTRQLNNHDSLRQLPFLGKKTQPPRLRKDLWLPFCLTYFPSPHAGQEAFRKLREYRRLHETRYDLDSITVKEGPHTGNLMTTKERGKILMNQKANSIADLAAVLLQQEAGPDLRRVEHSQRKMRRVEKLKKQKGEDKVKENPVDIEKELTGVEGVKVLWADPLDAEYAEQWPEEITHDTLERHRYTAAFPPLDLLSRDDDAGRPKLT
;
A
#
# COMPACT_ATOMS: atom_id res chain seq x y z
N MET A 1 -8.53 30.50 -55.90
CA MET A 1 -9.39 29.39 -56.34
C MET A 1 -8.57 28.12 -56.38
N ALA A 2 -8.88 27.15 -55.51
CA ALA A 2 -8.66 25.70 -55.67
C ALA A 2 -8.91 25.01 -54.32
N LYS A 3 -9.95 24.17 -54.23
CA LYS A 3 -10.10 23.10 -53.23
C LYS A 3 -9.91 21.74 -53.97
N PRO A 4 -10.04 20.55 -53.33
CA PRO A 4 -8.93 19.76 -52.83
C PRO A 4 -8.88 18.34 -53.46
N ALA A 5 -7.75 17.63 -53.35
CA ALA A 5 -7.69 16.20 -53.69
C ALA A 5 -7.66 15.37 -52.40
N ALA A 6 -8.78 14.73 -52.10
CA ALA A 6 -8.88 13.66 -51.11
C ALA A 6 -8.47 12.34 -51.77
N THR A 7 -7.54 11.60 -51.18
CA THR A 7 -7.22 10.23 -51.62
C THR A 7 -7.53 9.25 -50.49
N SER A 8 -8.57 8.46 -50.78
CA SER A 8 -9.11 7.34 -50.01
C SER A 8 -8.12 6.18 -49.97
N ILE A 9 -7.83 5.65 -48.79
CA ILE A 9 -7.14 4.36 -48.62
C ILE A 9 -8.14 3.40 -47.95
N LEU A 10 -8.76 2.56 -48.79
CA LEU A 10 -9.68 1.51 -48.40
C LEU A 10 -8.92 0.28 -47.88
N ARG A 11 -9.35 -0.18 -46.71
CA ARG A 11 -9.00 -1.43 -46.05
C ARG A 11 -9.24 -2.64 -46.96
N SER A 12 -8.27 -3.56 -47.00
CA SER A 12 -8.44 -4.94 -47.45
C SER A 12 -8.02 -5.88 -46.32
N LEU A 13 -9.01 -6.44 -45.61
CA LEU A 13 -8.80 -7.52 -44.65
C LEU A 13 -9.26 -8.82 -45.31
N LYS A 14 -8.32 -9.75 -45.52
CA LYS A 14 -8.62 -11.13 -45.92
C LYS A 14 -8.95 -11.98 -44.69
N PRO A 15 -10.00 -12.81 -44.70
CA PRO A 15 -10.32 -13.72 -43.60
C PRO A 15 -9.42 -14.96 -43.66
N ILE A 16 -8.76 -15.29 -42.54
CA ILE A 16 -8.02 -16.55 -42.37
C ILE A 16 -9.00 -17.65 -41.92
N ARG A 17 -9.11 -18.65 -42.79
CA ARG A 17 -9.94 -19.86 -42.71
C ARG A 17 -9.48 -20.76 -41.55
N ARG A 18 -10.42 -21.17 -40.69
CA ARG A 18 -10.20 -22.29 -39.75
C ARG A 18 -10.15 -23.60 -40.56
N LYS A 19 -9.09 -24.39 -40.38
CA LYS A 19 -9.06 -25.82 -40.76
C LYS A 19 -9.24 -26.61 -39.47
N ASN A 20 -10.25 -27.48 -39.42
CA ASN A 20 -10.21 -28.84 -38.86
C ASN A 20 -11.64 -29.41 -38.73
N ASP A 21 -12.13 -29.97 -39.84
CA ASP A 21 -13.02 -31.14 -39.91
C ASP A 21 -12.13 -32.19 -40.62
N ALA A 22 -11.93 -33.46 -40.27
CA ALA A 22 -12.69 -34.57 -39.67
C ALA A 22 -11.64 -35.72 -39.41
N PRO A 23 -11.97 -37.01 -39.09
CA PRO A 23 -13.26 -37.65 -38.81
C PRO A 23 -13.31 -38.48 -37.52
N ILE A 24 -14.55 -38.83 -37.16
CA ILE A 24 -14.97 -39.73 -36.08
C ILE A 24 -14.70 -41.18 -36.51
N LEU A 25 -13.86 -41.90 -35.77
CA LEU A 25 -13.70 -43.35 -35.87
C LEU A 25 -14.30 -44.01 -34.63
N ARG A 26 -15.40 -44.73 -34.84
CA ARG A 26 -16.02 -45.62 -33.85
C ARG A 26 -15.22 -46.93 -33.80
N HIS A 27 -14.82 -47.35 -32.60
CA HIS A 27 -14.52 -48.74 -32.30
C HIS A 27 -15.13 -49.13 -30.95
N ASP A 28 -15.64 -50.35 -30.92
CA ASP A 28 -16.51 -51.00 -29.94
C ASP A 28 -15.89 -51.22 -28.54
N PRO A 29 -16.71 -51.54 -27.52
CA PRO A 29 -16.33 -51.58 -26.12
C PRO A 29 -15.74 -52.93 -25.72
N GLY A 30 -14.61 -52.94 -25.01
CA GLY A 30 -14.05 -54.18 -24.51
C GLY A 30 -12.81 -54.02 -23.63
N VAL A 31 -13.02 -54.31 -22.35
CA VAL A 31 -12.03 -54.83 -21.38
C VAL A 31 -11.04 -53.81 -20.79
N LEU A 32 -11.33 -53.44 -19.54
CA LEU A 32 -10.41 -52.81 -18.59
C LEU A 32 -9.27 -53.77 -18.22
N PRO A 33 -8.03 -53.27 -18.09
CA PRO A 33 -7.10 -53.79 -17.09
C PRO A 33 -6.92 -52.79 -15.94
N SER A 34 -7.24 -53.27 -14.74
CA SER A 34 -6.85 -52.66 -13.46
C SER A 34 -5.37 -52.26 -13.45
N GLY A 35 -5.09 -51.01 -13.14
CA GLY A 35 -3.71 -50.51 -13.07
C GLY A 35 -3.60 -49.14 -12.40
N SER A 36 -3.38 -49.15 -11.09
CA SER A 36 -2.69 -48.13 -10.30
C SER A 36 -3.23 -46.69 -10.33
N LEU A 37 -4.09 -46.37 -9.36
CA LEU A 37 -4.31 -45.00 -8.87
C LEU A 37 -2.97 -44.39 -8.40
N LEU A 38 -2.34 -43.57 -9.24
CA LEU A 38 -1.33 -42.62 -8.79
C LEU A 38 -2.01 -41.57 -7.92
N VAL A 39 -2.07 -41.86 -6.61
CA VAL A 39 -2.35 -40.90 -5.55
C VAL A 39 -1.33 -39.76 -5.69
N ARG A 40 -1.78 -38.61 -6.19
CA ARG A 40 -0.98 -37.38 -6.15
C ARG A 40 -0.75 -37.05 -4.68
N LYS A 41 0.47 -37.32 -4.19
CA LYS A 41 0.89 -36.89 -2.85
C LYS A 41 0.65 -35.38 -2.72
N PRO A 42 0.02 -34.91 -1.62
CA PRO A 42 -0.12 -33.49 -1.39
C PRO A 42 1.28 -32.85 -1.30
N LYS A 43 1.43 -31.71 -1.97
CA LYS A 43 2.65 -30.91 -2.00
C LYS A 43 3.03 -30.58 -0.56
N ALA A 44 4.17 -31.10 -0.11
CA ALA A 44 4.72 -30.81 1.22
C ALA A 44 4.79 -29.29 1.40
N HIS A 45 3.92 -28.77 2.25
CA HIS A 45 4.07 -27.42 2.75
C HIS A 45 5.32 -27.44 3.63
N GLY A 46 6.25 -26.50 3.40
CA GLY A 46 7.36 -26.29 4.32
C GLY A 46 6.85 -26.10 5.75
N PRO A 47 7.73 -26.19 6.77
CA PRO A 47 7.30 -26.18 8.16
C PRO A 47 6.39 -24.97 8.41
N ALA A 48 5.14 -25.25 8.77
CA ALA A 48 4.19 -24.23 9.17
C ALA A 48 4.79 -23.53 10.38
N LEU A 49 4.85 -22.20 10.32
CA LEU A 49 5.21 -21.38 11.47
C LEU A 49 4.26 -21.73 12.64
N PRO A 50 4.75 -21.71 13.90
CA PRO A 50 3.93 -22.06 15.05
C PRO A 50 2.61 -21.28 15.07
N SER A 51 1.50 -21.99 15.32
CA SER A 51 0.12 -21.46 15.38
C SER A 51 0.03 -20.15 16.16
N ASP A 52 0.83 -20.04 17.21
CA ASP A 52 0.75 -18.95 18.18
C ASP A 52 1.27 -17.62 17.58
N ARG A 53 2.29 -17.67 16.70
CA ARG A 53 2.77 -16.47 15.98
C ARG A 53 1.75 -15.92 14.97
N VAL A 54 0.84 -16.76 14.48
CA VAL A 54 -0.23 -16.34 13.54
C VAL A 54 -1.38 -15.68 14.31
N LYS A 55 -1.67 -16.13 15.53
CA LYS A 55 -2.70 -15.57 16.41
C LYS A 55 -2.26 -14.23 17.03
N GLU A 56 -1.01 -14.13 17.45
CA GLU A 56 -0.43 -12.92 18.06
C GLU A 56 -0.36 -11.75 17.05
N ALA A 57 -0.13 -12.04 15.76
CA ALA A 57 -0.17 -11.04 14.69
C ALA A 57 -1.60 -10.58 14.30
N THR A 58 -2.65 -11.31 14.72
CA THR A 58 -4.05 -10.95 14.42
C THR A 58 -4.71 -10.10 15.51
N GLU A 59 -4.15 -10.05 16.72
CA GLU A 59 -4.60 -9.14 17.79
C GLU A 59 -4.05 -7.72 17.63
N VAL A 60 -3.09 -7.54 16.73
CA VAL A 60 -2.51 -6.25 16.38
C VAL A 60 -3.59 -5.33 15.79
N GLY A 61 -3.79 -4.17 16.42
CA GLY A 61 -4.84 -3.23 16.08
C GLY A 61 -4.73 -2.74 14.63
N TYR A 62 -5.85 -2.82 13.89
CA TYR A 62 -5.93 -2.30 12.53
C TYR A 62 -5.58 -0.82 12.47
N GLY A 63 -4.46 -0.48 11.83
CA GLY A 63 -3.95 0.89 11.73
C GLY A 63 -2.70 1.17 12.56
N GLN A 64 -2.28 0.27 13.45
CA GLN A 64 -1.02 0.44 14.19
C GLN A 64 0.22 0.22 13.31
N HIS A 65 0.10 -0.54 12.22
CA HIS A 65 1.23 -0.77 11.32
C HIS A 65 0.90 -0.37 9.89
N ILE A 66 1.83 0.34 9.27
CA ILE A 66 1.83 0.62 7.84
C ILE A 66 3.02 -0.07 7.21
N TYR A 67 2.75 -0.93 6.25
CA TYR A 67 3.76 -1.61 5.43
C TYR A 67 3.89 -0.89 4.08
N MET A 68 5.10 -0.50 3.73
CA MET A 68 5.43 0.14 2.46
C MET A 68 6.24 -0.83 1.61
N TYR A 69 5.77 -1.08 0.39
CA TYR A 69 6.43 -1.94 -0.58
C TYR A 69 6.84 -1.12 -1.78
N HIS A 70 7.97 -1.45 -2.37
CA HIS A 70 8.40 -0.85 -3.62
C HIS A 70 8.68 -1.93 -4.67
N ASN A 71 8.49 -1.55 -5.92
CA ASN A 71 8.95 -2.35 -7.04
C ASN A 71 10.47 -2.18 -7.20
N ILE A 72 11.24 -3.26 -7.23
CA ILE A 72 12.70 -3.20 -7.28
C ILE A 72 13.23 -2.50 -8.54
N HIS A 73 12.51 -2.57 -9.65
CA HIS A 73 12.92 -2.02 -10.94
C HIS A 73 12.27 -0.66 -11.24
N THR A 74 10.95 -0.56 -11.11
CA THR A 74 10.21 0.66 -11.45
C THR A 74 10.19 1.68 -10.32
N LYS A 75 10.56 1.26 -9.10
CA LYS A 75 10.53 2.10 -7.88
C LYS A 75 9.15 2.69 -7.57
N GLN A 76 8.09 2.11 -8.13
CA GLN A 76 6.71 2.37 -7.75
C GLN A 76 6.49 1.88 -6.31
N VAL A 77 5.67 2.59 -5.56
CA VAL A 77 5.41 2.28 -4.16
C VAL A 77 3.95 1.87 -3.99
N VAL A 78 3.67 0.96 -3.05
CA VAL A 78 2.32 0.63 -2.57
C VAL A 78 2.31 0.56 -1.05
N TYR A 79 1.20 0.98 -0.43
CA TYR A 79 1.00 0.96 1.02
C TYR A 79 -0.01 -0.10 1.41
N SER A 80 0.15 -0.73 2.56
CA SER A 80 -0.78 -1.75 3.08
C SER A 80 -0.81 -1.74 4.60
N PHE A 81 -1.96 -2.00 5.22
CA PHE A 81 -2.03 -2.32 6.66
C PHE A 81 -1.66 -3.79 6.94
N THR A 82 -1.70 -4.64 5.92
CA THR A 82 -1.39 -6.06 6.04
C THR A 82 0.02 -6.36 5.55
N ARG A 83 0.69 -7.27 6.27
CA ARG A 83 2.01 -7.82 5.93
C ARG A 83 2.06 -8.60 4.61
N GLN A 84 0.91 -9.13 4.20
CA GLN A 84 0.76 -9.72 2.87
C GLN A 84 0.11 -8.70 1.94
N LEU A 85 0.69 -8.54 0.75
CA LEU A 85 0.25 -7.55 -0.21
C LEU A 85 -1.02 -8.05 -0.92
N ASN A 86 -2.16 -7.39 -0.67
CA ASN A 86 -3.39 -7.69 -1.40
C ASN A 86 -3.29 -7.10 -2.81
N ASN A 87 -3.36 -7.97 -3.82
CA ASN A 87 -3.26 -7.57 -5.23
C ASN A 87 -4.38 -6.59 -5.63
N HIS A 88 -5.61 -6.80 -5.17
CA HIS A 88 -6.74 -5.95 -5.53
C HIS A 88 -6.58 -4.52 -5.01
N ASP A 89 -6.25 -4.38 -3.73
CA ASP A 89 -6.17 -3.07 -3.07
C ASP A 89 -4.91 -2.31 -3.47
N SER A 90 -3.81 -3.03 -3.72
CA SER A 90 -2.53 -2.45 -4.07
C SER A 90 -2.49 -2.00 -5.53
N LEU A 91 -3.09 -2.74 -6.47
CA LEU A 91 -3.17 -2.33 -7.88
C LEU A 91 -3.98 -1.04 -8.07
N ARG A 92 -5.01 -0.81 -7.23
CA ARG A 92 -5.80 0.43 -7.24
C ARG A 92 -5.01 1.67 -6.86
N GLN A 93 -3.84 1.50 -6.25
CA GLN A 93 -2.96 2.61 -5.88
C GLN A 93 -2.05 3.04 -7.04
N LEU A 94 -1.93 2.24 -8.11
CA LEU A 94 -1.05 2.51 -9.22
C LEU A 94 -1.84 3.14 -10.39
N PRO A 95 -1.62 4.42 -10.73
CA PRO A 95 -2.28 5.04 -11.86
C PRO A 95 -1.69 4.56 -13.19
N PHE A 96 -2.43 4.78 -14.27
CA PHE A 96 -1.95 4.53 -15.61
C PHE A 96 -1.06 5.69 -16.08
N LEU A 97 0.25 5.44 -16.18
CA LEU A 97 1.26 6.40 -16.64
C LEU A 97 1.74 6.10 -18.06
N GLY A 98 1.02 5.23 -18.78
CA GLY A 98 1.36 4.77 -20.14
C GLY A 98 1.53 3.26 -20.24
N LYS A 99 1.88 2.77 -21.44
CA LYS A 99 2.03 1.33 -21.70
C LYS A 99 3.13 0.74 -20.82
N LYS A 100 2.84 -0.42 -20.19
CA LYS A 100 3.74 -1.17 -19.28
C LYS A 100 4.04 -0.49 -17.93
N THR A 101 3.30 0.56 -17.56
CA THR A 101 3.48 1.23 -16.25
C THR A 101 2.65 0.61 -15.14
N GLN A 102 1.51 -0.02 -15.49
CA GLN A 102 0.69 -0.78 -14.55
C GLN A 102 0.82 -2.28 -14.85
N PRO A 103 1.30 -3.10 -13.89
CA PRO A 103 1.33 -4.54 -14.07
C PRO A 103 -0.09 -5.13 -13.96
N PRO A 104 -0.40 -6.22 -14.68
CA PRO A 104 -1.70 -6.89 -14.55
C PRO A 104 -1.88 -7.57 -13.18
N ARG A 105 -0.77 -7.92 -12.52
CA ARG A 105 -0.72 -8.52 -11.18
C ARG A 105 0.60 -8.18 -10.50
N LEU A 106 0.56 -7.99 -9.19
CA LEU A 106 1.74 -7.81 -8.37
C LEU A 106 2.46 -9.14 -8.18
N ARG A 107 3.70 -9.17 -8.66
CA ARG A 107 4.60 -10.33 -8.61
C ARG A 107 5.42 -10.29 -7.33
N LYS A 108 5.35 -11.34 -6.52
CA LYS A 108 6.01 -11.43 -5.20
C LYS A 108 7.53 -11.20 -5.22
N ASP A 109 8.18 -11.49 -6.34
CA ASP A 109 9.62 -11.35 -6.55
C ASP A 109 10.04 -9.92 -6.90
N LEU A 110 9.10 -9.09 -7.38
CA LEU A 110 9.39 -7.72 -7.80
C LEU A 110 9.01 -6.68 -6.75
N TRP A 111 8.12 -7.03 -5.83
CA TRP A 111 7.58 -6.12 -4.81
C TRP A 111 8.15 -6.48 -3.46
N LEU A 112 9.05 -5.65 -2.95
CA LEU A 112 9.74 -5.88 -1.68
C LEU A 112 9.31 -4.86 -0.63
N PRO A 113 9.10 -5.30 0.61
CA PRO A 113 8.93 -4.39 1.74
C PRO A 113 10.23 -3.61 1.93
N PHE A 114 10.13 -2.29 2.14
CA PHE A 114 11.30 -1.47 2.42
C PHE A 114 11.14 -0.61 3.67
N CYS A 115 9.91 -0.35 4.09
CA CYS A 115 9.62 0.38 5.30
C CYS A 115 8.41 -0.23 6.03
N LEU A 116 8.51 -0.34 7.35
CA LEU A 116 7.41 -0.64 8.26
C LEU A 116 7.35 0.49 9.28
N THR A 117 6.21 1.16 9.36
CA THR A 117 5.96 2.18 10.38
C THR A 117 5.01 1.62 11.41
N TYR A 118 5.38 1.74 12.68
CA TYR A 118 4.52 1.46 13.83
C TYR A 118 4.02 2.77 14.45
N PHE A 119 2.73 2.77 14.78
CA PHE A 119 2.05 3.83 15.50
C PHE A 119 1.48 3.24 16.80
N PRO A 120 1.68 3.92 17.94
CA PRO A 120 1.05 3.49 19.20
C PRO A 120 -0.48 3.59 19.11
N SER A 121 -0.98 4.68 18.51
CA SER A 121 -2.41 4.87 18.25
C SER A 121 -2.82 4.35 16.87
N PRO A 122 -3.79 3.42 16.77
CA PRO A 122 -4.32 2.97 15.48
C PRO A 122 -4.90 4.11 14.64
N HIS A 123 -5.49 5.12 15.28
CA HIS A 123 -6.06 6.27 14.59
C HIS A 123 -4.99 7.11 13.88
N ALA A 124 -3.86 7.35 14.57
CA ALA A 124 -2.73 8.08 14.01
C ALA A 124 -2.19 7.41 12.74
N GLY A 125 -2.06 6.08 12.75
CA GLY A 125 -1.63 5.33 11.57
C GLY A 125 -2.68 5.28 10.45
N GLN A 126 -3.98 5.25 10.75
CA GLN A 126 -5.02 5.37 9.71
C GLN A 126 -5.00 6.74 9.02
N GLU A 127 -4.84 7.80 9.79
CA GLU A 127 -4.72 9.16 9.26
C GLU A 127 -3.44 9.32 8.42
N ALA A 128 -2.32 8.80 8.92
CA ALA A 128 -1.05 8.79 8.19
C ALA A 128 -1.19 8.02 6.86
N PHE A 129 -1.79 6.84 6.89
CA PHE A 129 -2.04 6.02 5.70
C PHE A 129 -2.89 6.75 4.66
N ARG A 130 -3.93 7.47 5.10
CA ARG A 130 -4.77 8.28 4.20
C ARG A 130 -3.92 9.37 3.52
N LYS A 131 -3.17 10.15 4.30
CA LYS A 131 -2.31 11.24 3.77
C LYS A 131 -1.23 10.73 2.83
N LEU A 132 -0.54 9.63 3.18
CA LEU A 132 0.46 9.00 2.32
C LEU A 132 -0.11 8.63 0.94
N ARG A 133 -1.33 8.08 0.90
CA ARG A 133 -2.02 7.76 -0.36
C ARG A 133 -2.42 9.00 -1.15
N GLU A 134 -2.82 10.07 -0.46
CA GLU A 134 -3.12 11.37 -1.08
C GLU A 134 -1.84 11.98 -1.69
N TYR A 135 -0.73 12.00 -0.96
CA TYR A 135 0.55 12.50 -1.45
C TYR A 135 1.09 11.73 -2.64
N ARG A 136 1.07 10.39 -2.62
CA ARG A 136 1.45 9.61 -3.81
C ARG A 136 0.64 10.01 -5.03
N ARG A 137 -0.70 10.08 -4.88
CA ARG A 137 -1.57 10.45 -5.99
C ARG A 137 -1.21 11.84 -6.50
N LEU A 138 -0.90 12.79 -5.63
CA LEU A 138 -0.45 14.12 -6.02
C LEU A 138 0.88 14.08 -6.78
N HIS A 139 1.90 13.35 -6.30
CA HIS A 139 3.19 13.21 -6.99
C HIS A 139 3.04 12.65 -8.42
N GLU A 140 2.10 11.75 -8.64
CA GLU A 140 1.90 11.10 -9.93
C GLU A 140 0.96 11.89 -10.87
N THR A 141 0.13 12.80 -10.34
CA THR A 141 -0.89 13.55 -11.13
C THR A 141 -0.62 15.05 -11.27
N ARG A 142 0.04 15.66 -10.27
CA ARG A 142 0.30 17.09 -10.16
C ARG A 142 1.80 17.32 -9.95
N TYR A 143 2.58 16.81 -10.88
CA TYR A 143 4.03 17.00 -10.95
C TYR A 143 4.38 18.30 -11.69
N ASP A 144 5.56 18.84 -11.39
CA ASP A 144 6.08 20.00 -12.10
C ASP A 144 6.56 19.60 -13.50
N LEU A 145 6.34 20.48 -14.49
CA LEU A 145 6.75 20.23 -15.87
C LEU A 145 8.28 20.17 -15.99
N ASP A 146 9.03 20.86 -15.13
CA ASP A 146 10.50 20.78 -15.11
C ASP A 146 11.04 19.36 -14.84
N SER A 147 10.25 18.52 -14.14
CA SER A 147 10.64 17.13 -13.89
C SER A 147 10.60 16.24 -15.15
N ILE A 148 9.90 16.69 -16.20
CA ILE A 148 9.67 15.93 -17.44
C ILE A 148 10.16 16.68 -18.69
N THR A 149 10.90 17.77 -18.52
CA THR A 149 11.58 18.49 -19.60
C THR A 149 13.00 18.00 -19.76
N VAL A 150 13.46 17.93 -21.01
CA VAL A 150 14.87 17.62 -21.30
C VAL A 150 15.71 18.81 -20.84
N LYS A 151 16.58 18.58 -19.84
CA LYS A 151 17.45 19.64 -19.28
C LYS A 151 18.67 19.89 -20.17
N GLU A 152 19.22 18.84 -20.78
CA GLU A 152 20.46 18.92 -21.55
C GLU A 152 20.34 18.22 -22.90
N GLY A 153 20.99 18.78 -23.93
CA GLY A 153 21.12 18.20 -25.26
C GLY A 153 20.39 18.95 -26.38
N PRO A 154 20.30 18.35 -27.58
CA PRO A 154 19.74 19.02 -28.77
C PRO A 154 18.26 19.41 -28.66
N HIS A 155 17.55 18.81 -27.70
CA HIS A 155 16.11 19.00 -27.48
C HIS A 155 15.83 19.66 -26.12
N THR A 156 16.79 20.41 -25.57
CA THR A 156 16.59 21.13 -24.30
C THR A 156 15.34 22.00 -24.33
N GLY A 157 14.56 21.94 -23.25
CA GLY A 157 13.28 22.66 -23.12
C GLY A 157 12.08 21.93 -23.70
N ASN A 158 12.28 20.89 -24.53
CA ASN A 158 11.18 20.04 -24.99
C ASN A 158 10.77 19.04 -23.90
N LEU A 159 9.52 18.59 -23.96
CA LEU A 159 9.06 17.48 -23.13
C LEU A 159 9.77 16.18 -23.52
N MET A 160 10.17 15.42 -22.52
CA MET A 160 10.70 14.07 -22.70
C MET A 160 9.68 13.15 -23.38
N THR A 161 10.17 12.04 -23.93
CA THR A 161 9.30 11.04 -24.55
C THR A 161 8.34 10.44 -23.54
N THR A 162 7.17 9.97 -23.99
CA THR A 162 6.16 9.35 -23.10
C THR A 162 6.73 8.22 -22.24
N LYS A 163 7.70 7.46 -22.77
CA LYS A 163 8.35 6.37 -22.06
C LYS A 163 9.25 6.86 -20.93
N GLU A 164 10.04 7.90 -21.17
CA GLU A 164 10.92 8.51 -20.17
C GLU A 164 10.09 9.18 -19.08
N ARG A 165 9.06 9.94 -19.46
CA ARG A 165 8.11 10.52 -18.50
C ARG A 165 7.49 9.46 -17.61
N GLY A 166 7.00 8.36 -18.20
CA GLY A 166 6.46 7.24 -17.44
C GLY A 166 7.48 6.64 -16.46
N LYS A 167 8.76 6.55 -16.84
CA LYS A 167 9.83 6.05 -15.96
C LYS A 167 10.10 6.98 -14.77
N ILE A 168 10.14 8.29 -15.01
CA ILE A 168 10.35 9.29 -13.95
C ILE A 168 9.17 9.28 -12.99
N LEU A 169 7.94 9.34 -13.51
CA LEU A 169 6.72 9.36 -12.69
C LEU A 169 6.47 8.07 -11.92
N MET A 170 6.99 6.92 -12.38
CA MET A 170 6.95 5.68 -11.61
C MET A 170 7.90 5.67 -10.41
N ASN A 171 8.97 6.46 -10.44
CA ASN A 171 10.00 6.44 -9.40
C ASN A 171 9.55 7.27 -8.18
N GLN A 172 8.84 6.61 -7.27
CA GLN A 172 8.20 7.25 -6.11
C GLN A 172 8.81 6.84 -4.77
N LYS A 173 9.92 6.06 -4.76
CA LYS A 173 10.53 5.56 -3.51
C LYS A 173 10.99 6.70 -2.61
N ALA A 174 11.83 7.60 -3.11
CA ALA A 174 12.33 8.75 -2.34
C ALA A 174 11.19 9.66 -1.87
N ASN A 175 10.29 10.02 -2.79
CA ASN A 175 9.11 10.83 -2.47
C ASN A 175 8.26 10.21 -1.35
N SER A 176 8.04 8.89 -1.38
CA SER A 176 7.26 8.23 -0.33
C SER A 176 7.88 8.29 1.07
N ILE A 177 9.21 8.41 1.14
CA ILE A 177 9.94 8.52 2.40
C ILE A 177 9.86 9.95 2.93
N ALA A 178 10.08 10.94 2.06
CA ALA A 178 9.86 12.34 2.37
C ALA A 178 8.40 12.61 2.80
N ASP A 179 7.43 11.99 2.11
CA ASP A 179 6.01 12.06 2.46
C ASP A 179 5.73 11.49 3.85
N LEU A 180 6.37 10.37 4.21
CA LEU A 180 6.23 9.78 5.55
C LEU A 180 6.73 10.74 6.61
N ALA A 181 7.93 11.29 6.45
CA ALA A 181 8.47 12.27 7.38
C ALA A 181 7.57 13.51 7.50
N ALA A 182 7.08 14.05 6.38
CA ALA A 182 6.17 15.19 6.35
C ALA A 182 4.83 14.90 7.07
N VAL A 183 4.29 13.69 6.90
CA VAL A 183 3.07 13.26 7.61
C VAL A 183 3.29 13.24 9.12
N LEU A 184 4.44 12.73 9.56
CA LEU A 184 4.77 12.63 10.99
C LEU A 184 5.06 14.01 11.60
N LEU A 185 5.80 14.89 10.92
CA LEU A 185 5.98 16.29 11.33
C LEU A 185 4.64 17.01 11.47
N GLN A 186 3.71 16.76 10.56
CA GLN A 186 2.37 17.34 10.64
C GLN A 186 1.56 16.78 11.82
N GLN A 187 1.84 15.56 12.28
CA GLN A 187 1.20 14.98 13.46
C GLN A 187 1.79 15.57 14.76
N GLU A 188 3.10 15.78 14.79
CA GLU A 188 3.83 16.43 15.90
C GLU A 188 3.38 17.88 16.11
N ALA A 189 3.19 18.65 15.03
CA ALA A 189 2.71 20.03 15.09
C ALA A 189 1.27 20.19 15.65
N GLY A 190 0.61 19.08 15.99
CA GLY A 190 -0.70 19.04 16.62
C GLY A 190 -1.87 19.14 15.62
N PRO A 191 -3.12 19.02 16.11
CA PRO A 191 -4.29 19.12 15.25
C PRO A 191 -4.40 20.53 14.66
N ASP A 192 -4.49 20.61 13.34
CA ASP A 192 -4.87 21.82 12.59
C ASP A 192 -6.03 22.54 13.31
N LEU A 193 -5.92 23.84 13.54
CA LEU A 193 -6.95 24.67 14.20
C LEU A 193 -8.35 24.39 13.63
N ARG A 194 -8.45 24.13 12.33
CA ARG A 194 -9.71 23.75 11.67
C ARG A 194 -10.30 22.43 12.18
N ARG A 195 -9.46 21.45 12.53
CA ARG A 195 -9.88 20.20 13.18
C ARG A 195 -10.32 20.45 14.61
N VAL A 196 -9.59 21.29 15.36
CA VAL A 196 -9.97 21.67 16.73
C VAL A 196 -11.36 22.32 16.74
N GLU A 197 -11.60 23.29 15.84
CA GLU A 197 -12.90 23.92 15.68
C GLU A 197 -14.00 22.92 15.30
N HIS A 198 -13.70 21.96 14.40
CA HIS A 198 -14.66 20.95 14.00
C HIS A 198 -15.01 19.98 15.14
N SER A 199 -14.00 19.56 15.93
CA SER A 199 -14.16 18.76 17.14
C SER A 199 -14.98 19.51 18.18
N GLN A 200 -14.67 20.78 18.47
CA GLN A 200 -15.45 21.63 19.37
C GLN A 200 -16.91 21.78 18.90
N ARG A 201 -17.13 21.98 17.59
CA ARG A 201 -18.48 22.05 17.02
C ARG A 201 -19.24 20.73 17.18
N LYS A 202 -18.58 19.59 17.01
CA LYS A 202 -19.15 18.25 17.24
C LYS A 202 -19.48 18.07 18.73
N MET A 203 -18.57 18.42 19.63
CA MET A 203 -18.77 18.33 21.10
C MET A 203 -19.96 19.18 21.55
N ARG A 204 -20.05 20.45 21.12
CA ARG A 204 -21.20 21.32 21.38
C ARG A 204 -22.51 20.74 20.86
N ARG A 205 -22.48 20.00 19.74
CA ARG A 205 -23.67 19.34 19.18
C ARG A 205 -24.06 18.11 20.00
N VAL A 206 -23.10 17.30 20.43
CA VAL A 206 -23.31 16.14 21.31
C VAL A 206 -23.87 16.59 22.66
N GLU A 207 -23.30 17.63 23.25
CA GLU A 207 -23.76 18.21 24.52
C GLU A 207 -25.21 18.71 24.42
N LYS A 208 -25.57 19.42 23.33
CA LYS A 208 -26.95 19.82 23.06
C LYS A 208 -27.89 18.61 22.91
N LEU A 209 -27.44 17.55 22.25
CA LEU A 209 -28.22 16.31 22.08
C LEU A 209 -28.41 15.56 23.40
N LYS A 210 -27.39 15.49 24.26
CA LYS A 210 -27.47 14.95 25.63
C LYS A 210 -28.52 15.70 26.45
N LYS A 211 -28.49 17.03 26.39
CA LYS A 211 -29.44 17.91 27.09
C LYS A 211 -30.90 17.75 26.62
N GLN A 212 -31.11 17.37 25.35
CA GLN A 212 -32.45 17.18 24.77
C GLN A 212 -33.01 15.75 24.92
N LYS A 213 -32.16 14.72 24.91
CA LYS A 213 -32.60 13.30 24.90
C LYS A 213 -32.37 12.55 26.22
N GLY A 214 -31.80 13.22 27.23
CA GLY A 214 -31.39 12.59 28.50
C GLY A 214 -30.04 11.87 28.36
N GLU A 215 -29.23 11.90 29.41
CA GLU A 215 -27.84 11.41 29.42
C GLU A 215 -27.74 9.92 29.05
N ASP A 216 -28.68 9.09 29.49
CA ASP A 216 -28.69 7.63 29.28
C ASP A 216 -28.93 7.19 27.82
N LYS A 217 -29.39 8.07 26.93
CA LYS A 217 -29.67 7.73 25.52
C LYS A 217 -28.57 8.13 24.54
N VAL A 218 -27.55 8.85 24.99
CA VAL A 218 -26.40 9.22 24.15
C VAL A 218 -25.21 8.36 24.55
N LYS A 219 -25.10 7.17 23.94
CA LYS A 219 -23.87 6.37 24.04
C LYS A 219 -22.75 7.16 23.37
N GLU A 220 -21.80 7.65 24.15
CA GLU A 220 -20.51 8.08 23.61
C GLU A 220 -19.84 6.83 23.02
N ASN A 221 -19.48 6.89 21.74
CA ASN A 221 -18.71 5.81 21.14
C ASN A 221 -17.26 5.94 21.67
N PRO A 222 -16.67 4.87 22.25
CA PRO A 222 -15.28 4.88 22.72
C PRO A 222 -14.26 5.37 21.67
N VAL A 223 -14.62 5.22 20.39
CA VAL A 223 -13.89 5.68 19.20
C VAL A 223 -13.55 7.18 19.20
N ASP A 224 -14.30 8.02 19.94
CA ASP A 224 -14.06 9.46 19.96
C ASP A 224 -12.99 9.91 20.99
N ILE A 225 -12.58 9.06 21.95
CA ILE A 225 -11.53 9.37 22.96
C ILE A 225 -10.14 8.98 22.45
N GLU A 226 -10.00 7.86 21.74
CA GLU A 226 -8.73 7.46 21.07
C GLU A 226 -8.28 8.44 19.97
N LYS A 227 -9.17 9.35 19.58
CA LYS A 227 -8.95 10.36 18.55
C LYS A 227 -7.97 11.46 18.96
N GLU A 228 -7.65 11.55 20.24
CA GLU A 228 -6.93 12.69 20.84
C GLU A 228 -5.43 12.43 21.04
N LEU A 229 -4.97 11.18 20.88
CA LEU A 229 -3.55 10.82 20.89
C LEU A 229 -3.03 10.69 19.45
N THR A 230 -2.87 11.83 18.77
CA THR A 230 -2.18 11.91 17.47
C THR A 230 -0.73 12.36 17.60
N GLY A 231 -0.12 12.18 18.78
CA GLY A 231 1.29 12.47 19.00
C GLY A 231 2.21 11.53 18.21
N VAL A 232 3.45 11.96 18.03
CA VAL A 232 4.52 11.16 17.40
C VAL A 232 5.31 10.33 18.42
N GLU A 233 5.10 10.57 19.72
CA GLU A 233 5.72 9.82 20.81
C GLU A 233 5.49 8.31 20.62
N GLY A 234 6.57 7.52 20.57
CA GLY A 234 6.50 6.07 20.43
C GLY A 234 6.32 5.55 19.00
N VAL A 235 6.30 6.41 17.98
CA VAL A 235 6.34 6.00 16.57
C VAL A 235 7.72 5.39 16.25
N LYS A 236 7.71 4.22 15.62
CA LYS A 236 8.94 3.55 15.15
C LYS A 236 8.90 3.36 13.64
N VAL A 237 10.02 3.64 12.97
CA VAL A 237 10.18 3.44 11.53
C VAL A 237 11.30 2.44 11.27
N LEU A 238 10.95 1.30 10.69
CA LEU A 238 11.86 0.21 10.40
C LEU A 238 12.22 0.16 8.92
N TRP A 239 13.52 0.19 8.62
CA TRP A 239 14.04 0.30 7.26
C TRP A 239 14.73 -0.97 6.77
N ALA A 240 14.42 -1.40 5.55
CA ALA A 240 15.18 -2.50 4.91
C ALA A 240 16.60 -2.09 4.48
N ASP A 241 16.79 -0.79 4.27
CA ASP A 241 18.06 -0.13 4.02
C ASP A 241 18.10 1.16 4.87
N PRO A 242 18.96 1.27 5.90
CA PRO A 242 19.02 2.44 6.77
C PRO A 242 19.28 3.76 6.04
N LEU A 243 19.96 3.71 4.88
CA LEU A 243 20.25 4.89 4.06
C LEU A 243 18.99 5.49 3.44
N ASP A 244 17.89 4.73 3.36
CA ASP A 244 16.62 5.26 2.87
C ASP A 244 16.11 6.42 3.75
N ALA A 245 16.48 6.50 5.03
CA ALA A 245 16.06 7.58 5.91
C ALA A 245 16.55 8.98 5.44
N GLU A 246 17.65 9.04 4.68
CA GLU A 246 18.26 10.29 4.17
C GLU A 246 17.45 10.94 3.05
N TYR A 247 16.46 10.24 2.47
CA TYR A 247 15.58 10.83 1.46
C TYR A 247 14.65 11.92 2.03
N ALA A 248 14.47 11.97 3.34
CA ALA A 248 13.77 13.05 4.01
C ALA A 248 14.77 14.04 4.61
N GLU A 249 14.55 15.34 4.39
CA GLU A 249 15.44 16.39 4.91
C GLU A 249 15.40 16.48 6.44
N GLN A 250 14.24 16.19 7.04
CA GLN A 250 13.99 16.35 8.47
C GLN A 250 13.05 15.24 8.97
N TRP A 251 13.25 14.82 10.21
CA TRP A 251 12.41 13.88 10.94
C TRP A 251 12.05 14.47 12.31
N PRO A 252 10.85 14.19 12.85
CA PRO A 252 10.50 14.47 14.23
C PRO A 252 11.53 13.90 15.21
N GLU A 253 11.89 14.66 16.25
CA GLU A 253 12.96 14.28 17.19
C GLU A 253 12.62 13.02 17.99
N GLU A 254 11.33 12.78 18.24
CA GLU A 254 10.85 11.65 19.05
C GLU A 254 10.77 10.31 18.30
N ILE A 255 11.01 10.30 16.97
CA ILE A 255 10.90 9.06 16.18
C ILE A 255 12.11 8.18 16.38
N THR A 256 11.84 6.91 16.62
CA THR A 256 12.89 5.87 16.62
C THR A 256 13.01 5.24 15.24
N HIS A 257 14.23 5.25 14.69
CA HIS A 257 14.57 4.49 13.49
C HIS A 257 15.23 3.16 13.86
N ASP A 258 14.85 2.09 13.17
CA ASP A 258 15.41 0.76 13.38
C ASP A 258 15.54 0.00 12.05
N THR A 259 16.18 -1.17 12.07
CA THR A 259 16.38 -2.02 10.90
C THR A 259 15.25 -3.03 10.76
N LEU A 260 14.70 -3.13 9.55
CA LEU A 260 13.70 -4.13 9.19
C LEU A 260 14.37 -5.46 8.84
N GLU A 261 13.99 -6.52 9.54
CA GLU A 261 14.46 -7.87 9.19
C GLU A 261 14.09 -8.22 7.74
N ARG A 262 15.11 -8.65 6.97
CA ARG A 262 14.91 -9.02 5.57
C ARG A 262 14.16 -10.34 5.44
N HIS A 263 12.88 -10.24 5.10
CA HIS A 263 12.10 -11.36 4.59
C HIS A 263 11.98 -11.27 3.07
N ARG A 264 12.17 -12.41 2.38
CA ARG A 264 12.29 -12.45 0.91
C ARG A 264 11.12 -11.79 0.16
N TYR A 265 9.87 -12.08 0.54
CA TYR A 265 8.69 -11.75 -0.28
C TYR A 265 7.48 -11.24 0.52
N THR A 266 7.64 -11.09 1.83
CA THR A 266 6.57 -10.73 2.76
C THR A 266 7.21 -9.79 3.75
N ALA A 267 6.51 -8.75 4.21
CA ALA A 267 7.08 -7.91 5.25
C ALA A 267 7.44 -8.72 6.49
N ALA A 268 8.40 -8.21 7.26
CA ALA A 268 8.71 -8.74 8.57
C ALA A 268 7.46 -8.72 9.44
N PHE A 269 7.42 -9.62 10.41
CA PHE A 269 6.54 -9.38 11.54
C PHE A 269 7.01 -8.09 12.23
N PRO A 270 6.09 -7.31 12.81
CA PRO A 270 6.51 -6.30 13.76
C PRO A 270 7.41 -6.98 14.81
N PRO A 271 8.54 -6.36 15.18
CA PRO A 271 9.32 -6.80 16.33
C PRO A 271 8.45 -7.17 17.54
N LEU A 272 8.84 -8.21 18.27
CA LEU A 272 8.05 -8.71 19.42
C LEU A 272 7.87 -7.64 20.52
N ASP A 273 8.84 -6.74 20.70
CA ASP A 273 8.73 -5.61 21.63
C ASP A 273 7.65 -4.59 21.23
N LEU A 274 7.22 -4.59 19.97
CA LEU A 274 6.10 -3.79 19.47
C LEU A 274 4.75 -4.51 19.58
N LEU A 275 4.75 -5.79 19.94
CA LEU A 275 3.56 -6.62 20.14
C LEU A 275 3.18 -6.76 21.62
N SER A 276 3.98 -6.23 22.55
CA SER A 276 3.91 -6.55 24.00
C SER A 276 3.84 -5.34 24.94
N ARG A 277 3.06 -4.32 24.62
CA ARG A 277 2.67 -3.25 25.56
C ARG A 277 1.18 -3.01 25.29
N ASP A 278 0.24 -3.60 26.05
CA ASP A 278 -0.25 -3.04 27.31
C ASP A 278 -1.21 -4.00 28.06
N ASP A 279 -0.72 -5.09 28.67
CA ASP A 279 -1.60 -5.98 29.48
C ASP A 279 -0.97 -6.50 30.80
N ASP A 280 0.14 -5.93 31.28
CA ASP A 280 0.73 -6.30 32.58
C ASP A 280 0.29 -5.39 33.76
N ALA A 281 -0.68 -4.49 33.54
CA ALA A 281 -1.23 -3.63 34.60
C ALA A 281 -2.27 -4.32 35.50
N GLY A 282 -2.44 -5.65 35.44
CA GLY A 282 -3.59 -6.30 36.08
C GLY A 282 -3.45 -7.77 36.46
N ARG A 283 -2.26 -8.39 36.44
CA ARG A 283 -2.13 -9.76 36.94
C ARG A 283 -1.97 -9.74 38.47
N PRO A 284 -2.96 -10.20 39.26
CA PRO A 284 -2.77 -10.33 40.70
C PRO A 284 -1.62 -11.33 40.94
N LYS A 285 -0.65 -10.90 41.78
CA LYS A 285 0.39 -11.79 42.28
C LYS A 285 -0.31 -12.95 43.01
N LEU A 286 -0.18 -14.15 42.46
CA LEU A 286 -0.51 -15.37 43.16
C LEU A 286 0.47 -15.48 44.33
N THR A 287 -0.06 -15.21 45.53
CA THR A 287 0.53 -15.58 46.82
C THR A 287 0.60 -17.08 46.96
#